data_AF-A0A2H0IUA9-F1
#
_entry.id   AF-A0A2H0IUA9-F1
#
_cell.length_a   1.000
_cell.length_b   1.000
_cell.length_c   1.000
_cell.angle_alpha   90.00
_cell.angle_beta   90.00
_cell.angle_gamma   90.00
#
_symmetry.space_group_name_H-M   'P 1'
#
loop_
_entity.id
_entity.type
_entity.pdbx_description
1 polymer ?
#
loop_
_entity_poly.entity_id
_entity_poly.type
_entity_poly.pdbx_seq_one_letter_code
_entity_poly.pdbx_strand_id
1 'polypeptide(L)'
;MKRKIFQLFTWGLLVILAICSCDLRSDEDKFQSEIRFFILEHLENPSEYSPLSFQRIDNAFLSSNQALATSIIAVQDTVRTKLSLASNLLQEGKNGIMHRFLAANDNFEFDLLDELIFENVRLDKQMEKSSAKTNSSVLEEYKLQQQLFNDQISILNQQLNALNLSVFHMDLSGKTSVHYLHQYQLEDQPLTTVFELSTENLEVLSFKDIL
;
A
#
# COMPACT_ATOMS: atom_id res chain seq x y z
N MET A 1 1.00 -41.96 -47.70
CA MET A 1 2.00 -41.26 -46.86
C MET A 1 1.72 -39.75 -46.70
N LYS A 2 1.30 -39.02 -47.76
CA LYS A 2 1.07 -37.56 -47.73
C LYS A 2 -0.04 -37.06 -46.77
N ARG A 3 -1.06 -37.88 -46.49
CA ARG A 3 -2.23 -37.49 -45.66
C ARG A 3 -1.93 -37.41 -44.15
N LYS A 4 -0.98 -38.20 -43.64
CA LYS A 4 -0.56 -38.18 -42.23
C LYS A 4 0.34 -36.99 -41.91
N ILE A 5 1.15 -36.54 -42.88
CA ILE A 5 2.03 -35.36 -42.75
C ILE A 5 1.19 -34.07 -42.70
N PHE A 6 0.14 -33.99 -43.53
CA PHE A 6 -0.78 -32.85 -43.51
C PHE A 6 -1.58 -32.73 -42.21
N GLN A 7 -2.01 -33.86 -41.63
CA GLN A 7 -2.68 -33.88 -40.32
C GLN A 7 -1.73 -33.47 -39.18
N LEU A 8 -0.47 -33.91 -39.18
CA LEU A 8 0.52 -33.45 -38.19
C LEU A 8 0.75 -31.93 -38.27
N PHE A 9 0.72 -31.36 -39.48
CA PHE A 9 0.87 -29.91 -39.68
C PHE A 9 -0.34 -29.12 -39.17
N THR A 10 -1.56 -29.59 -39.41
CA THR A 10 -2.78 -28.89 -38.95
C THR A 10 -2.97 -28.98 -37.45
N TRP A 11 -2.59 -30.11 -36.82
CA TRP A 11 -2.63 -30.25 -35.36
C TRP A 11 -1.52 -29.44 -34.68
N GLY A 12 -0.32 -29.36 -35.29
CA GLY A 12 0.75 -28.49 -34.80
C GLY A 12 0.39 -27.00 -34.86
N LEU A 13 -0.27 -26.56 -35.93
CA LEU A 13 -0.72 -25.17 -36.09
C LEU A 13 -1.83 -24.80 -35.08
N LEU A 14 -2.77 -25.72 -34.81
CA LEU A 14 -3.83 -25.52 -33.82
C LEU A 14 -3.28 -25.42 -32.39
N VAL A 15 -2.26 -26.22 -32.05
CA VAL A 15 -1.61 -26.13 -30.74
C VAL A 15 -0.83 -24.83 -30.59
N ILE A 16 -0.15 -24.35 -31.63
CA ILE A 16 0.53 -23.04 -31.60
C ILE A 16 -0.48 -21.90 -31.46
N LEU A 17 -1.60 -21.93 -32.19
CA LEU A 17 -2.66 -20.92 -32.07
C LEU A 17 -3.34 -20.96 -30.69
N ALA A 18 -3.52 -22.14 -30.09
CA ALA A 18 -4.06 -22.29 -28.74
C ALA A 18 -3.08 -21.76 -27.67
N ILE A 19 -1.77 -22.00 -27.81
CA ILE A 19 -0.76 -21.46 -26.90
C ILE A 19 -0.60 -19.94 -27.08
N CYS A 20 -0.78 -19.42 -28.29
CA CYS A 20 -0.85 -17.97 -28.56
C CYS A 20 -2.17 -17.32 -28.14
N SER A 21 -3.21 -18.10 -27.79
CA SER A 21 -4.46 -17.59 -27.21
C SER A 21 -4.43 -17.47 -25.68
N CYS A 22 -3.35 -17.93 -25.03
CA CYS A 22 -3.06 -17.54 -23.66
C CYS A 22 -2.67 -16.06 -23.67
N ASP A 23 -3.44 -15.24 -22.96
CA ASP A 23 -3.25 -13.79 -22.86
C ASP A 23 -1.81 -13.47 -22.44
N LEU A 24 -1.00 -13.04 -23.42
CA LEU A 24 0.44 -12.74 -23.29
C LEU A 24 0.70 -11.37 -22.66
N ARG A 25 -0.35 -10.67 -22.23
CA ARG A 25 -0.25 -9.41 -21.52
C ARG A 25 0.39 -9.60 -20.16
N SER A 26 1.28 -8.68 -19.79
CA SER A 26 1.76 -8.62 -18.41
C SER A 26 0.59 -8.34 -17.48
N ASP A 27 0.66 -8.76 -16.21
CA ASP A 27 -0.43 -8.50 -15.27
C ASP A 27 -0.69 -7.00 -15.11
N GLU A 28 0.37 -6.18 -15.20
CA GLU A 28 0.28 -4.72 -15.25
C GLU A 28 -0.57 -4.22 -16.43
N ASP A 29 -0.38 -4.77 -17.63
CA ASP A 29 -1.20 -4.40 -18.80
C ASP A 29 -2.67 -4.77 -18.63
N LYS A 30 -2.96 -5.85 -17.90
CA LYS A 30 -4.33 -6.28 -17.60
C LYS A 30 -5.00 -5.30 -16.66
N PHE A 31 -4.37 -4.95 -15.53
CA PHE A 31 -4.91 -3.96 -14.60
C PHE A 31 -5.14 -2.61 -15.28
N GLN A 32 -4.19 -2.12 -16.06
CA GLN A 32 -4.35 -0.87 -16.81
C GLN A 32 -5.48 -0.94 -17.83
N SER A 33 -5.72 -2.11 -18.45
CA SER A 33 -6.82 -2.31 -19.38
C SER A 33 -8.17 -2.26 -18.67
N GLU A 34 -8.29 -2.87 -17.49
CA GLU A 34 -9.52 -2.83 -16.70
C GLU A 34 -9.85 -1.43 -16.18
N ILE A 35 -8.85 -0.65 -15.75
CA ILE A 35 -9.06 0.77 -15.38
C ILE A 35 -9.64 1.55 -16.58
N ARG A 36 -9.06 1.37 -17.77
CA ARG A 36 -9.56 2.02 -19.00
C ARG A 36 -10.98 1.59 -19.31
N PHE A 37 -11.26 0.29 -19.23
CA PHE A 37 -12.57 -0.27 -19.50
C PHE A 37 -13.61 0.32 -18.53
N PHE A 38 -13.30 0.34 -17.23
CA PHE A 38 -14.13 0.95 -16.21
C PHE A 38 -14.46 2.40 -16.53
N ILE A 39 -13.47 3.22 -16.88
CA ILE A 39 -13.71 4.62 -17.24
C ILE A 39 -14.63 4.71 -18.47
N LEU A 40 -14.29 4.01 -19.55
CA LEU A 40 -15.05 4.08 -20.82
C LEU A 40 -16.51 3.62 -20.67
N GLU A 41 -16.79 2.66 -19.80
CA GLU A 41 -18.15 2.19 -19.51
C GLU A 41 -19.02 3.28 -18.84
N HIS A 42 -18.39 4.20 -18.10
CA HIS A 42 -19.07 5.26 -17.36
C HIS A 42 -19.13 6.61 -18.10
N LEU A 43 -18.55 6.70 -19.29
CA LEU A 43 -18.57 7.92 -20.11
C LEU A 43 -19.73 7.93 -21.11
N GLU A 44 -20.35 9.10 -21.29
CA GLU A 44 -21.34 9.31 -22.35
C GLU A 44 -20.68 9.33 -23.73
N ASN A 45 -19.46 9.87 -23.84
CA ASN A 45 -18.66 9.89 -25.07
C ASN A 45 -17.26 9.29 -24.85
N PRO A 46 -17.07 7.99 -25.11
CA PRO A 46 -15.78 7.31 -24.90
C PRO A 46 -14.61 7.88 -25.71
N SER A 47 -14.87 8.63 -26.79
CA SER A 47 -13.84 9.20 -27.67
C SER A 47 -13.06 10.37 -27.05
N GLU A 48 -13.54 10.92 -25.94
CA GLU A 48 -12.92 12.05 -25.23
C GLU A 48 -11.90 11.61 -24.18
N TYR A 49 -11.80 10.31 -23.91
CA TYR A 49 -10.84 9.74 -22.97
C TYR A 49 -9.46 9.57 -23.61
N SER A 50 -8.44 10.13 -22.97
CA SER A 50 -7.04 9.96 -23.37
C SER A 50 -6.16 9.63 -22.15
N PRO A 51 -5.58 8.42 -22.05
CA PRO A 51 -4.70 8.07 -20.95
C PRO A 51 -3.37 8.82 -21.04
N LEU A 52 -2.91 9.40 -19.94
CA LEU A 52 -1.60 10.06 -19.85
C LEU A 52 -0.56 9.17 -19.17
N SER A 53 -0.86 8.63 -17.99
CA SER A 53 0.08 7.82 -17.22
C SER A 53 -0.63 6.82 -16.30
N PHE A 54 0.05 5.70 -16.02
CA PHE A 54 -0.32 4.75 -14.99
C PHE A 54 0.87 4.54 -14.08
N GLN A 55 0.66 4.65 -12.78
CA GLN A 55 1.70 4.42 -11.80
C GLN A 55 1.13 3.58 -10.65
N ARG A 56 1.72 2.41 -10.43
CA ARG A 56 1.37 1.57 -9.29
C ARG A 56 1.74 2.28 -7.99
N ILE A 57 0.82 2.24 -7.03
CA ILE A 57 1.04 2.72 -5.66
C ILE A 57 1.51 1.52 -4.84
N ASP A 58 2.82 1.41 -4.69
CA ASP A 58 3.50 0.40 -3.88
C ASP A 58 4.43 1.06 -2.84
N ASN A 59 5.19 0.25 -2.10
CA ASN A 59 6.15 0.76 -1.11
C ASN A 59 7.18 1.72 -1.72
N ALA A 60 7.65 1.47 -2.95
CA ALA A 60 8.63 2.33 -3.60
C ALA A 60 8.01 3.67 -4.00
N PHE A 61 6.76 3.66 -4.49
CA PHE A 61 5.98 4.86 -4.75
C PHE A 61 5.85 5.73 -3.49
N LEU A 62 5.37 5.16 -2.38
CA LEU A 62 5.17 5.91 -1.14
C LEU A 62 6.49 6.40 -0.54
N SER A 63 7.56 5.59 -0.61
CA SER A 63 8.89 5.97 -0.12
C SER A 63 9.52 7.11 -0.93
N SER A 64 9.15 7.27 -2.20
CA SER A 64 9.61 8.40 -3.02
C SER A 64 8.99 9.75 -2.61
N ASN A 65 7.88 9.73 -1.86
CA ASN A 65 7.25 10.93 -1.35
C ASN A 65 7.93 11.38 -0.05
N GLN A 66 8.68 12.48 -0.13
CA GLN A 66 9.45 13.01 0.99
C GLN A 66 8.59 13.33 2.22
N ALA A 67 7.35 13.78 2.04
CA ALA A 67 6.47 14.12 3.15
C ALA A 67 6.05 12.86 3.92
N LEU A 68 5.63 11.80 3.20
CA LEU A 68 5.30 10.49 3.79
C LEU A 68 6.52 9.87 4.48
N ALA A 69 7.68 9.88 3.82
CA ALA A 69 8.92 9.35 4.38
C ALA A 69 9.32 10.08 5.68
N THR A 70 9.22 11.41 5.71
CA THR A 70 9.52 12.21 6.91
C THR A 70 8.60 11.88 8.07
N SER A 71 7.30 11.73 7.80
CA SER A 71 6.34 11.37 8.84
C SER A 71 6.56 9.95 9.37
N ILE A 72 6.96 9.00 8.53
CA ILE A 72 7.36 7.66 8.98
C ILE A 72 8.58 7.71 9.91
N ILE A 73 9.60 8.49 9.58
CA ILE A 73 10.78 8.66 10.44
C ILE A 73 10.37 9.22 11.81
N ALA A 74 9.46 10.20 11.84
CA ALA A 74 8.94 10.73 13.11
C ALA A 74 8.20 9.65 13.94
N VAL A 75 7.40 8.78 13.29
CA VAL A 75 6.80 7.62 13.96
C VAL A 75 7.90 6.68 14.50
N GLN A 76 8.96 6.43 13.74
CA GLN A 76 10.10 5.61 14.19
C GLN A 76 10.77 6.18 15.44
N ASP A 77 11.03 7.48 15.46
CA ASP A 77 11.69 8.15 16.58
C ASP A 77 10.84 8.12 17.86
N THR A 78 9.52 8.34 17.73
CA THR A 78 8.59 8.25 18.86
C THR A 78 8.55 6.83 19.43
N VAL A 79 8.42 5.80 18.60
CA VAL A 79 8.41 4.40 19.04
C VAL A 79 9.75 4.01 19.66
N ARG A 80 10.88 4.44 19.10
CA ARG A 80 12.23 4.21 19.66
C ARG A 80 12.34 4.76 21.07
N THR A 81 11.85 5.97 21.26
CA THR A 81 11.88 6.66 22.55
C THR A 81 10.97 5.95 23.55
N LYS A 82 9.74 5.61 23.16
CA LYS A 82 8.81 4.84 24.00
C LYS A 82 9.39 3.50 24.44
N LEU A 83 10.03 2.77 23.54
CA LEU A 83 10.68 1.51 23.85
C LEU A 83 11.86 1.68 24.80
N SER A 84 12.68 2.71 24.65
CA SER A 84 13.77 3.01 25.57
C SER A 84 13.26 3.35 26.98
N LEU A 85 12.15 4.09 27.08
CA LEU A 85 11.51 4.40 28.36
C LEU A 85 10.93 3.13 29.00
N ALA A 86 10.31 2.27 28.19
CA ALA A 86 9.67 1.05 28.62
C ALA A 86 10.67 -0.09 28.95
N SER A 87 11.83 -0.17 28.28
CA SER A 87 12.81 -1.23 28.48
C SER A 87 13.40 -1.26 29.90
N ASN A 88 13.40 -0.12 30.58
CA ASN A 88 13.83 -0.01 31.98
C ASN A 88 12.79 -0.59 32.96
N LEU A 89 11.56 -0.85 32.50
CA LEU A 89 10.39 -1.20 33.32
C LEU A 89 9.78 -2.55 32.95
N LEU A 90 9.86 -2.93 31.67
CA LEU A 90 9.27 -4.14 31.11
C LEU A 90 10.38 -5.11 30.67
N GLN A 91 10.48 -6.27 31.32
CA GLN A 91 11.44 -7.31 30.93
C GLN A 91 11.08 -7.98 29.57
N GLU A 92 9.86 -7.76 29.07
CA GLU A 92 9.30 -8.40 27.87
C GLU A 92 9.36 -7.53 26.60
N GLY A 93 10.19 -6.46 26.57
CA GLY A 93 10.38 -5.59 25.39
C GLY A 93 11.12 -6.23 24.19
N LYS A 94 11.07 -7.56 24.04
CA LYS A 94 11.71 -8.31 22.95
C LYS A 94 10.69 -8.73 21.89
N ASN A 95 9.85 -7.82 21.42
CA ASN A 95 8.93 -8.09 20.31
C ASN A 95 9.59 -7.80 18.95
N GLY A 96 9.58 -8.81 18.07
CA GLY A 96 10.32 -8.80 16.81
C GLY A 96 9.92 -7.67 15.84
N ILE A 97 8.63 -7.31 15.75
CA ILE A 97 8.14 -6.27 14.83
C ILE A 97 8.69 -4.89 15.21
N MET A 98 8.64 -4.52 16.49
CA MET A 98 9.21 -3.27 16.98
C MET A 98 10.73 -3.22 16.75
N HIS A 99 11.45 -4.33 16.91
CA HIS A 99 12.89 -4.38 16.58
C HIS A 99 13.15 -4.26 15.07
N ARG A 100 12.34 -4.91 14.21
CA ARG A 100 12.40 -4.70 12.75
C ARG A 100 12.14 -3.23 12.39
N PHE A 101 11.14 -2.62 13.03
CA PHE A 101 10.75 -1.23 12.84
C PHE A 101 11.88 -0.26 13.20
N LEU A 102 12.57 -0.52 14.31
CA LEU A 102 13.71 0.29 14.75
C LEU A 102 14.99 0.05 13.94
N ALA A 103 15.14 -1.11 13.30
CA ALA A 103 16.30 -1.45 12.48
C ALA A 103 16.22 -0.88 11.05
N ALA A 104 15.03 -0.54 10.57
CA ALA A 104 14.81 0.06 9.27
C ALA A 104 15.13 1.56 9.30
N ASN A 105 16.41 1.93 9.31
CA ASN A 105 16.81 3.35 9.41
C ASN A 105 16.38 4.21 8.22
N ASP A 106 16.20 3.64 7.01
CA ASP A 106 15.85 4.42 5.80
C ASP A 106 14.89 3.70 4.81
N ASN A 107 14.56 2.42 5.04
CA ASN A 107 13.79 1.58 4.11
C ASN A 107 12.61 0.91 4.83
N PHE A 108 11.75 1.71 5.45
CA PHE A 108 10.55 1.15 6.07
C PHE A 108 9.53 0.73 5.01
N GLU A 109 9.00 -0.48 5.16
CA GLU A 109 7.86 -0.96 4.38
C GLU A 109 6.57 -0.38 4.99
N PHE A 110 5.91 0.53 4.27
CA PHE A 110 4.63 1.13 4.65
C PHE A 110 3.55 0.09 4.96
N ASP A 111 3.65 -1.08 4.32
CA ASP A 111 2.81 -2.26 4.54
C ASP A 111 2.85 -2.80 5.99
N LEU A 112 3.82 -2.40 6.81
CA LEU A 112 3.96 -2.84 8.20
C LEU A 112 3.43 -1.82 9.22
N LEU A 113 2.80 -0.73 8.76
CA LEU A 113 2.39 0.37 9.64
C LEU A 113 1.22 -0.02 10.56
N ASP A 114 0.31 -0.85 10.09
CA ASP A 114 -0.81 -1.38 10.87
C ASP A 114 -0.32 -2.32 12.00
N GLU A 115 0.62 -3.22 11.69
CA GLU A 115 1.31 -4.08 12.65
C GLU A 115 1.99 -3.24 13.73
N LEU A 116 2.66 -2.16 13.32
CA LEU A 116 3.31 -1.25 14.26
C LEU A 116 2.30 -0.57 15.19
N ILE A 117 1.22 -0.01 14.65
CA ILE A 117 0.18 0.66 15.46
C ILE A 117 -0.35 -0.31 16.50
N PHE A 118 -0.59 -1.56 16.11
CA PHE A 118 -1.05 -2.60 17.01
C PHE A 118 -0.04 -2.93 18.13
N GLU A 119 1.23 -3.07 17.79
CA GLU A 119 2.30 -3.27 18.78
C GLU A 119 2.48 -2.06 19.70
N ASN A 120 2.32 -0.85 19.19
CA ASN A 120 2.35 0.37 19.99
C ASN A 120 1.22 0.40 21.03
N VAL A 121 -0.01 0.01 20.64
CA VAL A 121 -1.14 -0.12 21.57
C VAL A 121 -0.88 -1.20 22.63
N ARG A 122 -0.21 -2.30 22.28
CA ARG A 122 0.20 -3.33 23.25
C ARG A 122 1.19 -2.77 24.27
N LEU A 123 2.19 -2.02 23.81
CA LEU A 123 3.16 -1.35 24.67
C LEU A 123 2.48 -0.38 25.64
N ASP A 124 1.54 0.43 25.15
CA ASP A 124 0.77 1.37 25.97
C ASP A 124 0.03 0.67 27.10
N LYS A 125 -0.67 -0.42 26.80
CA LYS A 125 -1.39 -1.21 27.81
C LYS A 125 -0.44 -1.83 28.86
N GLN A 126 0.77 -2.21 28.46
CA GLN A 126 1.76 -2.74 29.41
C GLN A 126 2.33 -1.64 30.31
N MET A 127 2.56 -0.44 29.74
CA MET A 127 3.02 0.73 30.47
C MET A 127 1.98 1.25 31.46
N GLU A 128 0.70 1.28 31.08
CA GLU A 128 -0.41 1.63 31.98
C GLU A 128 -0.49 0.70 33.19
N LYS A 129 -0.35 -0.62 32.98
CA LYS A 129 -0.32 -1.61 34.09
C LYS A 129 0.87 -1.42 35.02
N SER A 130 1.98 -0.88 34.51
CA SER A 130 3.21 -0.66 35.26
C SER A 130 3.28 0.73 35.91
N SER A 131 2.36 1.64 35.56
CA SER A 131 2.34 3.06 35.96
C SER A 131 2.48 3.29 37.46
N ALA A 132 1.86 2.43 38.29
CA ALA A 132 1.94 2.53 39.76
C ALA A 132 3.37 2.30 40.33
N LYS A 133 4.26 1.66 39.55
CA LYS A 133 5.65 1.37 39.91
C LYS A 133 6.65 2.29 39.18
N THR A 134 6.17 3.14 38.29
CA THR A 134 6.99 3.98 37.42
C THR A 134 7.18 5.37 38.03
N ASN A 135 8.37 5.94 37.87
CA ASN A 135 8.65 7.32 38.24
C ASN A 135 7.73 8.29 37.45
N SER A 136 7.14 9.28 38.11
CA SER A 136 6.21 10.24 37.48
C SER A 136 6.83 10.95 36.28
N SER A 137 8.12 11.30 36.32
CA SER A 137 8.82 11.95 35.19
C SER A 137 8.88 11.07 33.94
N VAL A 138 9.15 9.77 34.11
CA VAL A 138 9.18 8.79 33.01
C VAL A 138 7.79 8.59 32.43
N LEU A 139 6.76 8.59 33.29
CA LEU A 139 5.37 8.44 32.85
C LEU A 139 4.89 9.65 32.05
N GLU A 140 5.24 10.87 32.45
CA GLU A 140 4.88 12.07 31.71
C GLU A 140 5.60 12.14 30.35
N GLU A 141 6.89 11.82 30.29
CA GLU A 141 7.62 11.73 29.02
C GLU A 141 7.00 10.65 28.10
N TYR A 142 6.65 9.49 28.64
CA TYR A 142 5.99 8.43 27.85
C TYR A 142 4.65 8.90 27.27
N LYS A 143 3.83 9.62 28.04
CA LYS A 143 2.56 10.18 27.56
C LYS A 143 2.77 11.22 26.46
N LEU A 144 3.79 12.06 26.59
CA LEU A 144 4.16 13.02 25.54
C LEU A 144 4.50 12.30 24.24
N GLN A 145 5.33 11.26 24.30
CA GLN A 145 5.68 10.46 23.12
C GLN A 145 4.46 9.73 22.53
N GLN A 146 3.52 9.30 23.36
CA GLN A 146 2.27 8.71 22.88
C GLN A 146 1.38 9.73 22.16
N GLN A 147 1.31 10.97 22.64
CA GLN A 147 0.61 12.04 21.93
C GLN A 147 1.26 12.31 20.57
N LEU A 148 2.59 12.48 20.54
CA LEU A 148 3.35 12.71 19.30
C LEU A 148 3.14 11.57 18.30
N PHE A 149 3.15 10.31 18.76
CA PHE A 149 2.86 9.16 17.90
C PHE A 149 1.48 9.30 17.24
N ASN A 150 0.43 9.59 18.01
CA ASN A 150 -0.93 9.73 17.49
C ASN A 150 -1.05 10.89 16.49
N ASP A 151 -0.38 12.01 16.76
CA ASP A 151 -0.35 13.15 15.85
C ASP A 151 0.32 12.77 14.51
N GLN A 152 1.44 12.03 14.54
CA GLN A 152 2.11 11.57 13.32
C GLN A 152 1.28 10.54 12.53
N ILE A 153 0.62 9.60 13.22
CA ILE A 153 -0.29 8.64 12.58
C ILE A 153 -1.47 9.37 11.93
N SER A 154 -2.01 10.41 12.57
CA SER A 154 -3.08 11.22 12.00
C SER A 154 -2.64 11.95 10.72
N ILE A 155 -1.46 12.55 10.73
CA ILE A 155 -0.86 13.22 9.56
C ILE A 155 -0.64 12.22 8.42
N LEU A 156 -0.03 11.06 8.71
CA LEU A 156 0.18 9.99 7.74
C LEU A 156 -1.14 9.52 7.13
N ASN A 157 -2.16 9.30 7.95
CA ASN A 157 -3.46 8.86 7.47
C ASN A 157 -4.14 9.90 6.59
N GLN A 158 -3.99 11.19 6.90
CA GLN A 158 -4.49 12.27 6.05
C GLN A 158 -3.78 12.27 4.68
N GLN A 159 -2.45 12.12 4.67
CA GLN A 159 -1.67 12.08 3.44
C GLN A 159 -2.02 10.84 2.58
N LEU A 160 -2.14 9.67 3.21
CA LEU A 160 -2.49 8.42 2.55
C LEU A 160 -3.93 8.40 2.05
N ASN A 161 -4.87 9.04 2.75
CA ASN A 161 -6.24 9.15 2.29
C ASN A 161 -6.34 9.96 0.98
N ALA A 162 -5.43 10.90 0.72
CA ALA A 162 -5.35 11.54 -0.60
C ALA A 162 -5.11 10.52 -1.73
N LEU A 163 -4.50 9.38 -1.41
CA LEU A 163 -4.25 8.25 -2.30
C LEU A 163 -5.26 7.09 -2.11
N ASN A 164 -6.41 7.34 -1.48
CA ASN A 164 -7.41 6.32 -1.13
C ASN A 164 -6.85 5.18 -0.25
N LEU A 165 -5.79 5.44 0.52
CA LEU A 165 -5.17 4.49 1.44
C LEU A 165 -5.42 4.89 2.91
N SER A 166 -5.23 3.93 3.83
CA SER A 166 -5.37 4.14 5.27
C SER A 166 -4.22 3.49 6.03
N VAL A 167 -3.69 4.16 7.05
CA VAL A 167 -2.65 3.59 7.93
C VAL A 167 -3.14 2.37 8.73
N PHE A 168 -4.46 2.19 8.84
CA PHE A 168 -5.08 1.11 9.59
C PHE A 168 -5.45 -0.09 8.73
N HIS A 169 -5.43 0.08 7.40
CA HIS A 169 -5.76 -0.96 6.44
C HIS A 169 -5.08 -0.61 5.11
N MET A 170 -3.91 -1.18 4.90
CA MET A 170 -3.11 -1.01 3.69
C MET A 170 -2.51 -2.37 3.34
N ASP A 171 -2.72 -2.83 2.10
CA ASP A 171 -2.02 -3.97 1.51
C ASP A 171 -1.32 -3.47 0.25
N LEU A 172 0.00 -3.29 0.35
CA LEU A 172 0.87 -2.95 -0.78
C LEU A 172 1.58 -4.18 -1.35
N SER A 173 1.36 -5.36 -0.77
CA SER A 173 1.99 -6.60 -1.22
C SER A 173 1.50 -7.04 -2.61
N GLY A 174 0.35 -6.53 -3.04
CA GLY A 174 -0.27 -6.89 -4.32
C GLY A 174 -0.87 -8.29 -4.31
N LYS A 175 -1.14 -8.87 -3.14
CA LYS A 175 -1.70 -10.22 -3.02
C LYS A 175 -3.22 -10.24 -3.17
N THR A 176 -3.91 -9.28 -2.54
CA THR A 176 -5.39 -9.24 -2.53
C THR A 176 -5.94 -8.11 -3.40
N SER A 177 -5.30 -6.95 -3.35
CA SER A 177 -5.59 -5.82 -4.22
C SER A 177 -4.31 -5.12 -4.68
N VAL A 178 -4.44 -4.34 -5.75
CA VAL A 178 -3.40 -3.46 -6.28
C VAL A 178 -3.97 -2.06 -6.44
N HIS A 179 -3.13 -1.06 -6.18
CA HIS A 179 -3.51 0.34 -6.21
C HIS A 179 -2.78 1.04 -7.36
N TYR A 180 -3.49 1.87 -8.13
CA TYR A 180 -2.92 2.66 -9.23
C TYR A 180 -3.33 4.11 -9.14
N LEU A 181 -2.34 4.99 -9.32
CA LEU A 181 -2.57 6.37 -9.72
C LEU A 181 -2.67 6.41 -11.25
N HIS A 182 -3.77 6.93 -11.76
CA HIS A 182 -4.00 7.08 -13.19
C HIS A 182 -4.26 8.54 -13.53
N GLN A 183 -3.46 9.09 -14.45
CA GLN A 183 -3.68 10.41 -15.02
C GLN A 183 -4.24 10.27 -16.42
N TYR A 184 -5.28 11.02 -16.74
CA TYR A 184 -5.93 11.01 -18.04
C TYR A 184 -6.55 12.37 -18.36
N GLN A 185 -6.93 12.56 -19.62
CA GLN A 185 -7.71 13.71 -20.06
C GLN A 185 -9.12 13.25 -20.40
N LEU A 186 -10.09 14.07 -20.04
CA LEU A 186 -11.48 13.97 -20.45
C LEU A 186 -11.95 15.37 -20.87
N GLU A 187 -12.45 15.54 -22.09
CA GLU A 187 -12.91 16.86 -22.60
C GLU A 187 -11.87 17.98 -22.40
N ASP A 188 -10.60 17.71 -22.70
CA ASP A 188 -9.45 18.61 -22.48
C ASP A 188 -9.16 18.97 -21.01
N GLN A 189 -9.84 18.36 -20.04
CA GLN A 189 -9.57 18.53 -18.61
C GLN A 189 -8.67 17.39 -18.10
N PRO A 190 -7.51 17.71 -17.49
CA PRO A 190 -6.68 16.70 -16.86
C PRO A 190 -7.33 16.23 -15.56
N LEU A 191 -7.48 14.92 -15.42
CA LEU A 191 -7.97 14.24 -14.24
C LEU A 191 -6.89 13.31 -13.69
N THR A 192 -6.89 13.15 -12.38
CA THR A 192 -6.04 12.17 -11.68
C THR A 192 -6.92 11.38 -10.74
N THR A 193 -6.90 10.07 -10.86
CA THR A 193 -7.77 9.18 -10.08
C THR A 193 -6.94 8.04 -9.53
N VAL A 194 -7.20 7.67 -8.28
CA VAL A 194 -6.65 6.45 -7.70
C VAL A 194 -7.68 5.34 -7.82
N PHE A 195 -7.22 4.17 -8.27
CA PHE A 195 -8.01 2.96 -8.39
C PHE A 195 -7.43 1.88 -7.48
N GLU A 196 -8.32 1.09 -6.89
CA GLU A 196 -8.02 -0.17 -6.25
C GLU A 196 -8.66 -1.29 -7.06
N LEU A 197 -7.88 -2.31 -7.42
CA LEU A 197 -8.35 -3.46 -8.18
C LEU A 197 -8.07 -4.75 -7.44
N SER A 198 -8.99 -5.69 -7.53
CA SER A 198 -8.80 -7.05 -7.03
C SER A 198 -7.79 -7.80 -7.88
N THR A 199 -6.84 -8.48 -7.24
CA THR A 199 -5.85 -9.32 -7.95
C THR A 199 -6.44 -10.64 -8.44
N GLU A 200 -7.58 -11.07 -7.87
CA GLU A 200 -8.22 -12.34 -8.19
C GLU A 200 -9.05 -12.28 -9.47
N ASN A 201 -9.85 -11.22 -9.62
CA ASN A 201 -10.82 -11.07 -10.71
C ASN A 201 -10.66 -9.78 -11.53
N LEU A 202 -9.67 -8.95 -11.21
CA LEU A 202 -9.37 -7.67 -11.87
C LEU A 202 -10.46 -6.59 -11.74
N GLU A 203 -11.51 -6.84 -10.94
CA GLU A 203 -12.59 -5.87 -10.73
C GLU A 203 -12.06 -4.63 -10.00
N VAL A 204 -12.54 -3.44 -10.42
CA VAL A 204 -12.33 -2.19 -9.69
C VAL A 204 -13.15 -2.25 -8.40
N LEU A 205 -12.44 -2.34 -7.27
CA LEU A 205 -13.04 -2.40 -5.93
C LEU A 205 -13.43 -1.02 -5.43
N SER A 206 -12.57 -0.04 -5.66
CA SER A 206 -12.79 1.34 -5.25
C SER A 206 -12.03 2.31 -6.17
N PHE A 207 -12.50 3.55 -6.25
CA PHE A 207 -11.79 4.62 -6.94
C PHE A 207 -12.06 5.99 -6.28
N LYS A 208 -11.12 6.92 -6.46
CA LYS A 208 -11.20 8.27 -5.91
C LYS A 208 -10.46 9.27 -6.79
N ASP A 209 -11.16 10.32 -7.21
CA ASP A 209 -10.57 11.44 -7.92
C ASP A 209 -9.75 12.32 -6.97
N ILE A 210 -8.59 12.77 -7.44
CA ILE A 210 -7.68 13.70 -6.77
C ILE A 210 -7.87 15.08 -7.43
N LEU A 211 -8.38 16.03 -6.65
CA LEU A 211 -8.55 17.44 -7.03
C LEU A 211 -7.31 18.27 -6.70
#